data_AF-A0A317DEW7-F1
#
_entry.id   AF-A0A317DEW7-F1
#
_cell.length_a   1.000
_cell.length_b   1.000
_cell.length_c   1.000
_cell.angle_alpha   90.00
_cell.angle_beta   90.00
_cell.angle_gamma   90.00
#
_symmetry.space_group_name_H-M   'P 1'
#
loop_
_entity.id
_entity.type
_entity.pdbx_description
1 polymer ?
#
loop_
_entity_poly.entity_id
_entity_poly.type
_entity_poly.pdbx_seq_one_letter_code
_entity_poly.pdbx_strand_id
1 'polypeptide(L)'
;MTGPALLAGGFEAALADPVDRPGEGGHWLVLGDRVRVPLPVRRWHGPPEPALTELVRRCTGPTIDLGCGPGRLTAALAERGLVALGVDVSAVAVRLARGRGAAALRRDVLAPLPGEGRWAHALLVDGNIGIGGDPVRLLRRCAGLLRPGGTALVELAPPGAGLWRGRAYVTSGRRPG
;
A
#
# COMPACT_ATOMS: atom_id res chain seq x y z
N MET A 1 24.50 -23.31 2.18
CA MET A 1 24.75 -21.87 1.94
C MET A 1 23.40 -21.15 1.92
N THR A 2 23.05 -20.55 3.05
CA THR A 2 21.80 -19.79 3.26
C THR A 2 21.90 -18.44 2.57
N GLY A 3 21.09 -18.21 1.54
CA GLY A 3 20.96 -16.90 0.90
C GLY A 3 20.39 -15.86 1.88
N PRO A 4 20.66 -14.57 1.69
CA PRO A 4 20.10 -13.55 2.58
C PRO A 4 18.59 -13.52 2.35
N ALA A 5 17.86 -13.79 3.44
CA ALA A 5 16.44 -13.50 3.53
C ALA A 5 16.20 -12.06 3.07
N LEU A 6 15.07 -11.80 2.40
CA LEU A 6 14.55 -10.43 2.31
C LEU A 6 14.66 -9.82 3.70
N LEU A 7 15.23 -8.61 3.80
CA LEU A 7 15.20 -7.78 5.01
C LEU A 7 13.74 -7.43 5.34
N ALA A 8 13.00 -8.41 5.86
CA ALA A 8 11.57 -8.34 6.11
C ALA A 8 11.20 -7.25 7.15
N GLY A 9 12.19 -6.71 7.87
CA GLY A 9 11.99 -5.66 8.87
C GLY A 9 12.15 -4.22 8.36
N GLY A 10 12.75 -3.96 7.19
CA GLY A 10 13.10 -2.58 6.80
C GLY A 10 11.87 -1.69 6.60
N PHE A 11 10.85 -2.21 5.93
CA PHE A 11 9.59 -1.48 5.70
C PHE A 11 8.77 -1.35 7.00
N GLU A 12 8.75 -2.40 7.83
CA GLU A 12 8.09 -2.36 9.14
C GLU A 12 8.73 -1.34 10.09
N ALA A 13 10.06 -1.28 10.13
CA ALA A 13 10.80 -0.29 10.90
C ALA A 13 10.54 1.13 10.40
N ALA A 14 10.48 1.32 9.08
CA ALA A 14 10.11 2.60 8.49
C ALA A 14 8.71 3.04 8.92
N LEU A 15 7.71 2.15 8.82
CA LEU A 15 6.35 2.44 9.28
C LEU A 15 6.27 2.75 10.78
N ALA A 16 7.12 2.15 11.61
CA ALA A 16 7.13 2.38 13.06
C ALA A 16 7.74 3.73 13.47
N ASP A 17 8.55 4.34 12.60
CA ASP A 17 9.18 5.65 12.83
C ASP A 17 8.83 6.62 11.69
N PRO A 18 7.60 7.17 11.66
CA PRO A 18 7.19 8.05 10.58
C PRO A 18 7.85 9.44 10.66
N VAL A 19 8.91 9.64 11.45
CA VAL A 19 9.43 10.97 11.72
C VAL A 19 10.63 11.28 10.81
N ASP A 20 10.41 11.99 9.71
CA ASP A 20 11.48 12.75 9.02
C ASP A 20 11.96 13.93 9.91
N ARG A 21 12.82 13.67 10.91
CA ARG A 21 13.43 14.76 11.69
C ARG A 21 14.42 15.51 10.80
N PRO A 22 14.39 16.86 10.76
CA PRO A 22 15.38 17.64 10.03
C PRO A 22 16.79 17.24 10.49
N GLY A 23 17.60 16.69 9.57
CA GLY A 23 18.94 16.21 9.89
C GLY A 23 19.04 14.75 10.36
N GLU A 24 17.98 13.96 10.46
CA GLU A 24 18.09 12.50 10.77
C GLU A 24 17.97 11.62 9.50
N GLY A 25 17.56 12.21 8.38
CA GLY A 25 17.39 11.51 7.11
C GLY A 25 15.96 11.03 6.92
N GLY A 26 15.76 10.13 5.96
CA GLY A 26 14.44 9.62 5.60
C GLY A 26 14.48 8.14 5.25
N HIS A 27 13.35 7.61 4.82
CA HIS A 27 13.23 6.22 4.40
C HIS A 27 13.36 6.10 2.89
N TRP A 28 14.06 5.08 2.43
CA TRP A 28 14.34 4.87 1.01
C TRP A 28 14.09 3.42 0.64
N LEU A 29 13.43 3.22 -0.50
CA LEU A 29 13.44 1.97 -1.21
C LEU A 29 14.71 1.94 -2.06
N VAL A 30 15.60 1.00 -1.78
CA VAL A 30 16.82 0.76 -2.54
C VAL A 30 16.55 -0.36 -3.53
N LEU A 31 16.59 -0.02 -4.81
CA LEU A 31 16.42 -0.94 -5.93
C LEU A 31 17.72 -1.72 -6.17
N GLY A 32 17.65 -2.85 -6.87
CA GLY A 32 18.78 -3.74 -7.13
C GLY A 32 19.95 -3.11 -7.92
N ASP A 33 19.68 -2.06 -8.69
CA ASP A 33 20.65 -1.20 -9.39
C ASP A 33 21.23 -0.08 -8.50
N ARG A 34 20.92 -0.12 -7.19
CA ARG A 34 21.26 0.88 -6.17
C ARG A 34 20.58 2.24 -6.33
N VAL A 35 19.62 2.36 -7.24
CA VAL A 35 18.74 3.54 -7.27
C VAL A 35 17.96 3.62 -5.96
N ARG A 36 17.91 4.82 -5.37
CA ARG A 36 17.18 5.08 -4.13
C ARG A 36 15.95 5.94 -4.41
N VAL A 37 14.78 5.40 -4.10
CA VAL A 37 13.50 6.10 -4.22
C VAL A 37 13.03 6.49 -2.82
N PRO A 38 12.71 7.77 -2.54
CA PRO A 38 12.23 8.17 -1.22
C PRO A 38 10.88 7.53 -0.94
N LEU A 39 10.71 6.97 0.27
CA LEU A 39 9.42 6.47 0.74
C LEU A 39 8.71 7.59 1.52
N PRO A 40 7.49 7.99 1.10
CA PRO A 40 6.76 9.06 1.77
C PRO A 40 6.04 8.53 3.02
N VAL A 41 6.78 7.99 3.99
CA VAL A 41 6.22 7.32 5.18
C VAL A 41 5.36 8.27 6.02
N ARG A 42 5.79 9.52 6.18
CA ARG A 42 5.00 10.59 6.83
C ARG A 42 3.63 10.76 6.18
N ARG A 43 3.63 10.84 4.85
CA ARG A 43 2.43 10.99 4.03
C ARG A 43 1.45 9.86 4.29
N TRP A 44 1.93 8.62 4.40
CA TRP A 44 1.08 7.46 4.67
C TRP A 44 0.43 7.47 6.05
N HIS A 45 1.05 8.16 7.01
CA HIS A 45 0.50 8.40 8.34
C HIS A 45 -0.42 9.62 8.41
N GLY A 46 -0.44 10.48 7.39
CA GLY A 46 -1.35 11.61 7.31
C GLY A 46 -2.78 11.21 6.93
N PRO A 47 -3.71 12.18 6.94
CA PRO A 47 -5.02 12.02 6.30
C PRO A 47 -4.86 11.88 4.77
N PRO A 48 -5.87 11.35 4.05
CA PRO A 48 -5.88 11.37 2.59
C PRO A 48 -5.77 12.81 2.05
N GLU A 49 -4.91 13.02 1.06
CA GLU A 49 -4.82 14.31 0.37
C GLU A 49 -6.06 14.57 -0.50
N PRO A 50 -6.35 15.81 -0.92
CA PRO A 50 -7.56 16.14 -1.68
C PRO A 50 -7.82 15.23 -2.90
N ALA A 51 -6.77 14.87 -3.65
CA ALA A 51 -6.89 13.96 -4.79
C ALA A 51 -7.34 12.54 -4.37
N LEU A 52 -6.83 12.04 -3.23
CA LEU A 52 -7.23 10.75 -2.68
C LEU A 52 -8.59 10.81 -1.98
N THR A 53 -8.97 11.95 -1.41
CA THR A 53 -10.33 12.17 -0.90
C THR A 53 -11.36 12.08 -2.03
N GLU A 54 -11.04 12.58 -3.22
CA GLU A 54 -11.89 12.42 -4.40
C GLU A 54 -11.97 10.97 -4.86
N LEU A 55 -10.85 10.25 -4.86
CA LEU A 55 -10.84 8.81 -5.13
C LEU A 55 -11.72 8.04 -4.13
N VAL A 56 -11.62 8.36 -2.84
CA VAL A 56 -12.48 7.81 -1.79
C VAL A 56 -13.94 8.11 -2.13
N ARG A 57 -14.30 9.35 -2.47
CA ARG A 57 -15.68 9.74 -2.84
C ARG A 57 -16.28 8.92 -3.98
N ARG A 58 -15.47 8.48 -4.95
CA ARG A 58 -15.91 7.60 -6.05
C ARG A 58 -16.29 6.20 -5.60
N CYS A 59 -15.86 5.77 -4.42
CA CYS A 59 -16.30 4.53 -3.82
C CYS A 59 -17.69 4.72 -3.22
N THR A 60 -18.65 3.93 -3.70
CA THR A 60 -20.08 4.01 -3.34
C THR A 60 -20.63 2.71 -2.74
N GLY A 61 -19.76 1.72 -2.50
CA GLY A 61 -20.12 0.43 -1.92
C GLY A 61 -18.94 -0.27 -1.24
N PRO A 62 -19.08 -1.57 -0.91
CA PRO A 62 -18.03 -2.33 -0.25
C PRO A 62 -16.69 -2.22 -0.98
N THR A 63 -15.64 -1.81 -0.28
CA THR A 63 -14.34 -1.49 -0.87
C THR A 63 -13.19 -2.25 -0.20
N ILE A 64 -12.32 -2.87 -0.99
CA ILE A 64 -11.10 -3.51 -0.50
C ILE A 64 -9.86 -2.68 -0.87
N ASP A 65 -8.99 -2.42 0.10
CA ASP A 65 -7.79 -1.59 -0.04
C ASP A 65 -6.55 -2.50 0.02
N LEU A 66 -5.91 -2.72 -1.13
CA LEU A 66 -4.84 -3.71 -1.31
C LEU A 66 -3.47 -3.05 -1.13
N GLY A 67 -2.76 -3.44 -0.08
CA GLY A 67 -1.57 -2.75 0.41
C GLY A 67 -1.91 -1.52 1.26
N CYS A 68 -2.88 -1.65 2.17
CA CYS A 68 -3.50 -0.49 2.84
C CYS A 68 -2.54 0.34 3.71
N GLY A 69 -1.35 -0.18 4.04
CA GLY A 69 -0.39 0.49 4.90
C GLY A 69 -1.01 0.87 6.25
N PRO A 70 -0.73 2.06 6.80
CA PRO A 70 -1.38 2.58 8.02
C PRO A 70 -2.90 2.82 7.89
N GLY A 71 -3.53 2.44 6.78
CA GLY A 71 -4.98 2.40 6.64
C GLY A 71 -5.66 3.75 6.44
N ARG A 72 -4.95 4.77 5.91
CA ARG A 72 -5.53 6.12 5.75
C ARG A 72 -6.78 6.15 4.85
N LEU A 73 -6.76 5.39 3.76
CA LEU A 73 -7.91 5.31 2.84
C LEU A 73 -8.99 4.38 3.38
N THR A 74 -8.60 3.23 3.92
CA THR A 74 -9.54 2.30 4.56
C THR A 74 -10.33 2.97 5.68
N ALA A 75 -9.67 3.75 6.54
CA ALA A 75 -10.33 4.51 7.61
C ALA A 75 -11.27 5.59 7.06
N ALA A 76 -10.84 6.37 6.06
CA ALA A 76 -11.69 7.39 5.44
C ALA A 76 -12.93 6.80 4.74
N LEU A 77 -12.84 5.58 4.20
CA LEU A 77 -13.99 4.85 3.68
C LEU A 77 -14.95 4.44 4.81
N ALA A 78 -14.41 3.93 5.92
CA ALA A 78 -15.20 3.53 7.09
C ALA A 78 -15.90 4.73 7.76
N GLU A 79 -15.22 5.89 7.87
CA GLU A 79 -15.79 7.15 8.38
C GLU A 79 -16.98 7.64 7.53
N ARG A 80 -17.03 7.26 6.25
CA ARG A 80 -18.17 7.52 5.36
C ARG A 80 -19.28 6.47 5.46
N GLY A 81 -19.18 5.53 6.41
CA GLY A 81 -20.16 4.47 6.60
C GLY A 81 -20.08 3.33 5.58
N LEU A 82 -19.00 3.24 4.79
CA LEU A 82 -18.81 2.15 3.84
C LEU A 82 -18.19 0.93 4.51
N VAL A 83 -18.60 -0.26 4.06
CA VAL A 83 -17.90 -1.50 4.38
C VAL A 83 -16.54 -1.48 3.70
N ALA A 84 -15.47 -1.33 4.47
CA ALA A 84 -14.11 -1.28 3.96
C ALA A 84 -13.21 -2.32 4.62
N LEU A 85 -12.32 -2.95 3.85
CA LEU A 85 -11.30 -3.85 4.37
C LEU A 85 -9.93 -3.50 3.80
N GLY A 86 -9.00 -3.14 4.67
CA GLY A 86 -7.58 -3.00 4.35
C GLY A 86 -6.88 -4.36 4.39
N VAL A 87 -6.02 -4.64 3.42
CA VAL A 87 -5.19 -5.85 3.37
C VAL A 87 -3.73 -5.44 3.24
N ASP A 88 -2.88 -5.94 4.12
CA ASP A 88 -1.43 -5.71 4.06
C ASP A 88 -0.66 -6.92 4.62
N VAL A 89 0.56 -7.15 4.16
CA VAL A 89 1.43 -8.23 4.68
C VAL A 89 2.14 -7.83 5.98
N SER A 90 2.33 -6.53 6.19
CA SER A 90 3.01 -5.94 7.33
C SER A 90 2.14 -5.99 8.59
N ALA A 91 2.68 -6.59 9.65
CA ALA A 91 1.99 -6.61 10.93
C ALA A 91 1.91 -5.20 11.55
N VAL A 92 2.93 -4.36 11.32
CA VAL A 92 2.94 -2.96 11.75
C VAL A 92 1.82 -2.17 11.05
N ALA A 93 1.72 -2.27 9.72
CA ALA A 93 0.69 -1.61 8.93
C ALA A 93 -0.72 -1.93 9.44
N VAL A 94 -1.01 -3.22 9.61
CA VAL A 94 -2.32 -3.69 10.09
C VAL A 94 -2.63 -3.19 11.50
N ARG A 95 -1.65 -3.16 12.41
CA ARG A 95 -1.84 -2.58 13.76
C ARG A 95 -2.17 -1.09 13.69
N LEU A 96 -1.42 -0.33 12.88
CA LEU A 96 -1.65 1.11 12.70
C LEU A 96 -3.02 1.40 12.07
N ALA A 97 -3.40 0.64 11.03
CA ALA A 97 -4.70 0.75 10.38
C ALA A 97 -5.85 0.50 11.37
N ARG A 98 -5.75 -0.54 12.20
CA ARG A 98 -6.74 -0.83 13.24
C ARG A 98 -6.78 0.26 14.31
N GLY A 99 -5.62 0.78 14.73
CA GLY A 99 -5.54 1.91 15.66
C GLY A 99 -6.19 3.19 15.11
N ARG A 100 -6.28 3.33 13.79
CA ARG A 100 -6.99 4.41 13.10
C ARG A 100 -8.51 4.15 12.94
N GLY A 101 -9.02 3.01 13.40
CA GLY A 101 -10.43 2.65 13.25
C GLY A 101 -10.76 1.93 11.94
N ALA A 102 -9.77 1.54 11.14
CA ALA A 102 -9.99 0.72 9.95
C ALA A 102 -10.11 -0.77 10.28
N ALA A 103 -11.00 -1.48 9.59
CA ALA A 103 -10.91 -2.95 9.53
C ALA A 103 -9.74 -3.34 8.63
N ALA A 104 -8.75 -4.05 9.20
CA ALA A 104 -7.56 -4.48 8.46
C ALA A 104 -7.19 -5.94 8.72
N LEU A 105 -6.74 -6.64 7.67
CA LEU A 105 -6.35 -8.03 7.67
C LEU A 105 -4.88 -8.18 7.26
N ARG A 106 -4.10 -8.91 8.08
CA ARG A 106 -2.75 -9.30 7.72
C ARG A 106 -2.78 -10.48 6.76
N ARG A 107 -2.54 -10.24 5.48
CA ARG A 107 -2.56 -11.27 4.42
C ARG A 107 -1.84 -10.77 3.17
N ASP A 108 -1.30 -11.72 2.40
CA ASP A 108 -0.91 -11.47 1.01
C ASP A 108 -2.16 -11.21 0.16
N VAL A 109 -2.17 -10.12 -0.61
CA VAL A 109 -3.28 -9.74 -1.50
C VAL A 109 -3.60 -10.80 -2.57
N LEU A 110 -2.64 -11.68 -2.86
CA LEU A 110 -2.72 -12.77 -3.82
C LEU A 110 -3.21 -14.07 -3.19
N ALA A 111 -3.21 -14.18 -1.86
CA ALA A 111 -3.81 -15.29 -1.13
C ALA A 111 -5.34 -15.10 -1.01
N PRO A 112 -6.10 -16.14 -0.64
CA PRO A 112 -7.55 -16.01 -0.44
C PRO A 112 -7.93 -14.90 0.55
N LEU A 113 -8.90 -14.06 0.17
CA LEU A 113 -9.38 -12.90 0.93
C LEU A 113 -10.88 -13.05 1.23
N PRO A 114 -11.39 -12.45 2.33
CA PRO A 114 -12.82 -12.38 2.55
C PRO A 114 -13.51 -11.59 1.43
N GLY A 115 -14.74 -11.97 1.09
CA GLY A 115 -15.55 -11.18 0.17
C GLY A 115 -15.23 -11.32 -1.33
N GLU A 116 -14.42 -12.30 -1.75
CA GLU A 116 -14.11 -12.46 -3.18
C GLU A 116 -15.39 -12.55 -4.03
N GLY A 117 -15.35 -11.90 -5.20
CA GLY A 117 -16.49 -11.74 -6.10
C GLY A 117 -17.61 -10.81 -5.59
N ARG A 118 -17.44 -10.12 -4.45
CA ARG A 118 -18.50 -9.28 -3.84
C ARG A 118 -18.10 -7.82 -3.63
N TRP A 119 -16.83 -7.48 -3.77
CA TRP A 119 -16.38 -6.10 -3.59
C TRP A 119 -16.89 -5.21 -4.73
N ALA A 120 -17.43 -4.04 -4.40
CA ALA A 120 -17.82 -3.05 -5.40
C ALA A 120 -16.59 -2.31 -5.95
N HIS A 121 -15.60 -2.06 -5.09
CA HIS A 121 -14.37 -1.37 -5.45
C HIS A 121 -13.12 -2.06 -4.88
N ALA A 122 -12.01 -1.97 -5.61
CA ALA A 122 -10.69 -2.37 -5.17
C ALA A 122 -9.71 -1.20 -5.36
N LEU A 123 -8.92 -0.89 -4.33
CA LEU A 123 -7.94 0.20 -4.37
C LEU A 123 -6.52 -0.34 -4.52
N LEU A 124 -5.74 0.31 -5.38
CA LEU A 124 -4.29 0.16 -5.51
C LEU A 124 -3.66 1.56 -5.57
N VAL A 125 -3.32 2.11 -4.42
CA VAL A 125 -2.85 3.51 -4.25
C VAL A 125 -1.41 3.51 -3.71
N ASP A 126 -0.66 4.61 -3.84
CA ASP A 126 0.75 4.73 -3.42
C ASP A 126 1.72 3.76 -4.10
N GLY A 127 1.48 3.45 -5.37
CA GLY A 127 2.33 2.52 -6.12
C GLY A 127 2.06 1.04 -5.83
N ASN A 128 0.98 0.71 -5.13
CA ASN A 128 0.58 -0.67 -4.83
C ASN A 128 0.32 -1.53 -6.08
N ILE A 129 0.14 -0.92 -7.26
CA ILE A 129 0.09 -1.66 -8.53
C ILE A 129 1.36 -2.50 -8.79
N GLY A 130 2.48 -2.18 -8.13
CA GLY A 130 3.72 -2.95 -8.20
C GLY A 130 3.80 -4.16 -7.26
N ILE A 131 2.82 -4.40 -6.39
CA ILE A 131 2.83 -5.52 -5.44
C ILE A 131 2.98 -6.85 -6.18
N GLY A 132 3.91 -7.69 -5.70
CA GLY A 132 4.21 -8.98 -6.33
C GLY A 132 5.05 -8.89 -7.62
N GLY A 133 5.38 -7.69 -8.09
CA GLY A 133 6.23 -7.47 -9.26
C GLY A 133 5.60 -7.88 -10.61
N ASP A 134 4.28 -8.11 -10.63
CA ASP A 134 3.51 -8.44 -11.82
C ASP A 134 2.17 -7.70 -11.79
N PRO A 135 2.10 -6.49 -12.40
CA PRO A 135 0.89 -5.68 -12.36
C PRO A 135 -0.28 -6.34 -13.11
N VAL A 136 -0.01 -7.13 -14.16
CA VAL A 136 -1.08 -7.82 -14.89
C VAL A 136 -1.71 -8.90 -14.03
N ARG A 137 -0.89 -9.69 -13.32
CA ARG A 137 -1.39 -10.67 -12.35
C ARG A 137 -2.16 -10.01 -11.21
N LEU A 138 -1.68 -8.87 -10.72
CA LEU A 138 -2.39 -8.12 -9.67
C LEU A 138 -3.73 -7.56 -10.16
N LEU A 139 -3.80 -7.02 -11.37
CA LEU A 139 -5.07 -6.56 -11.95
C LEU A 139 -6.06 -7.71 -12.18
N ARG A 140 -5.58 -8.89 -12.63
CA ARG A 140 -6.42 -10.11 -12.68
C ARG A 140 -6.90 -10.52 -11.30
N ARG A 141 -6.05 -10.39 -10.28
CA ARG A 141 -6.45 -10.64 -8.89
C ARG A 141 -7.56 -9.68 -8.46
N CYS A 142 -7.44 -8.39 -8.74
CA CYS A 142 -8.50 -7.42 -8.48
C CYS A 142 -9.82 -7.81 -9.15
N ALA A 143 -9.79 -8.25 -10.42
CA ALA A 143 -10.99 -8.70 -11.12
C ALA A 143 -11.70 -9.87 -10.40
N GLY A 144 -10.95 -10.82 -9.82
CA GLY A 144 -11.54 -11.92 -9.04
C GLY A 144 -12.10 -11.49 -7.67
N LEU A 145 -11.66 -10.36 -7.13
CA LEU A 145 -12.19 -9.81 -5.88
C LEU A 145 -13.49 -9.04 -6.10
N LEU A 146 -13.64 -8.42 -7.28
CA LEU A 146 -14.76 -7.55 -7.61
C LEU A 146 -16.01 -8.35 -7.99
N ARG A 147 -17.18 -7.78 -7.65
CA ARG A 147 -18.46 -8.20 -8.22
C ARG A 147 -18.52 -7.84 -9.72
N PRO A 148 -19.43 -8.45 -10.50
CA PRO A 148 -19.70 -7.99 -11.86
C PRO A 148 -20.02 -6.48 -11.90
N GLY A 149 -19.33 -5.74 -12.76
CA GLY A 149 -19.44 -4.28 -12.86
C GLY A 149 -18.72 -3.49 -11.75
N GLY A 150 -17.98 -4.16 -10.86
CA GLY A 150 -17.11 -3.49 -9.88
C GLY A 150 -15.92 -2.80 -10.53
N THR A 151 -15.28 -1.89 -9.80
CA THR A 151 -14.18 -1.07 -10.34
C THR A 151 -12.89 -1.24 -9.55
N ALA A 152 -11.77 -1.28 -10.27
CA ALA A 152 -10.45 -1.10 -9.69
C ALA A 152 -10.02 0.37 -9.85
N LEU A 153 -9.72 1.04 -8.75
CA LEU A 153 -9.19 2.40 -8.72
C LEU A 153 -7.68 2.30 -8.46
N VAL A 154 -6.88 2.66 -9.46
CA VAL A 154 -5.43 2.46 -9.48
C VAL A 154 -4.73 3.80 -9.64
N GLU A 155 -3.84 4.13 -8.71
CA GLU A 155 -2.91 5.26 -8.84
C GLU A 155 -1.70 4.84 -9.67
N LEU A 156 -1.35 5.64 -10.67
CA LEU A 156 -0.21 5.40 -11.55
C LEU A 156 0.73 6.60 -11.54
N ALA A 157 2.02 6.32 -11.72
CA ALA A 157 3.00 7.35 -12.03
C ALA A 157 2.69 8.03 -13.39
N PRO A 158 3.24 9.23 -13.65
CA PRO A 158 3.07 9.90 -14.94
C PRO A 158 3.51 9.01 -16.13
N PRO A 159 2.95 9.25 -17.33
CA PRO A 159 3.36 8.54 -18.53
C PRO A 159 4.89 8.59 -18.73
N GLY A 160 5.47 7.45 -19.14
CA GLY A 160 6.90 7.33 -19.38
C GLY A 160 7.74 6.87 -18.17
N ALA A 161 7.16 6.71 -16.98
CA ALA A 161 7.88 6.20 -15.80
C ALA A 161 8.37 4.75 -15.93
N GLY A 162 7.74 3.95 -16.81
CA GLY A 162 8.09 2.55 -17.05
C GLY A 162 7.70 1.61 -15.91
N LEU A 163 8.14 0.34 -16.02
CA LEU A 163 7.99 -0.68 -14.98
C LEU A 163 9.37 -1.14 -14.54
N TRP A 164 9.63 -1.07 -13.24
CA TRP A 164 10.80 -1.70 -12.64
C TRP A 164 10.41 -3.00 -11.94
N ARG A 165 11.22 -4.05 -12.11
CA ARG A 165 11.08 -5.33 -11.42
C ARG A 165 12.44 -5.83 -10.97
N GLY A 166 12.55 -6.16 -9.70
CA GLY A 166 13.76 -6.72 -9.13
C GLY A 166 13.64 -6.89 -7.62
N ARG A 167 14.78 -7.19 -6.98
CA ARG A 167 14.86 -7.15 -5.51
C ARG A 167 15.04 -5.72 -5.06
N ALA A 168 14.26 -5.32 -4.07
CA ALA A 168 14.41 -4.05 -3.38
C ALA A 168 14.40 -4.28 -1.87
N TYR A 169 14.99 -3.36 -1.12
CA TYR A 169 14.95 -3.36 0.33
C TYR A 169 14.80 -1.92 0.84
N VAL A 170 14.35 -1.79 2.08
CA VAL A 170 14.17 -0.47 2.71
C VAL A 170 15.36 -0.16 3.60
N THR A 171 15.84 1.09 3.53
CA THR A 171 16.83 1.63 4.45
C THR A 171 16.32 2.94 5.04
N SER A 172 16.73 3.24 6.27
CA SER A 172 16.46 4.50 6.97
C SER A 172 17.79 5.20 7.26
N GLY A 173 17.81 6.54 7.26
CA GLY A 173 18.98 7.35 7.63
C GLY A 173 19.32 8.46 6.63
N ARG A 174 20.42 9.19 6.88
CA ARG A 174 20.90 10.29 6.03
C ARG A 174 21.27 9.80 4.62
N ARG A 175 21.10 10.67 3.61
CA ARG A 175 21.79 10.50 2.32
C ARG A 175 23.31 10.51 2.60
N PRO A 176 24.08 9.48 2.17
CA PRO A 176 25.52 9.67 2.06
C PRO A 176 25.75 10.82 1.07
N GLY A 177 26.63 11.75 1.46
CA GLY A 177 27.08 12.86 0.61
C GLY A 177 27.83 12.38 -0.62
#